data_AF-A0A736U4P1-F1
#
_entry.id   AF-A0A736U4P1-F1
#
_cell.length_a   1.000
_cell.length_b   1.000
_cell.length_c   1.000
_cell.angle_alpha   90.00
_cell.angle_beta   90.00
_cell.angle_gamma   90.00
#
_symmetry.space_group_name_H-M   'P 1'
#
loop_
_entity.id
_entity.type
_entity.pdbx_description
1 polymer ?
#
loop_
_entity_poly.entity_id
_entity_poly.type
_entity_poly.pdbx_seq_one_letter_code
_entity_poly.pdbx_strand_id
1 'polypeptide(L)' 'LHLKGDWLEEAGFKTGRGVTVKISQECIVLMADSNEEQKLREQLYKAELVVKGMRDVIV' A
#
# COMPACT_ATOMS: atom_id res chain seq x y z
N LEU A 1 8.48 -22.51 10.03
CA LEU A 1 7.99 -21.23 10.60
C LEU A 1 6.50 -21.35 10.84
N HIS A 2 6.05 -21.31 12.10
CA HIS A 2 4.63 -21.10 12.40
C HIS A 2 4.46 -19.62 12.71
N LEU A 3 3.95 -18.87 11.73
CA LEU A 3 3.53 -17.50 11.96
C LEU A 3 2.13 -17.56 12.57
N LYS A 4 1.98 -17.04 13.79
CA LYS A 4 0.68 -16.83 14.43
C LYS A 4 -0.11 -15.83 13.59
N GLY A 5 -1.43 -15.97 13.45
CA GLY A 5 -2.25 -15.08 12.61
C GLY A 5 -2.02 -13.58 12.84
N ASP A 6 -1.71 -13.19 14.08
CA ASP A 6 -1.64 -11.80 14.52
C ASP A 6 -0.22 -11.20 14.46
N TRP A 7 0.77 -11.93 13.92
CA TRP A 7 2.17 -11.53 13.98
C TRP A 7 2.48 -10.16 13.36
N LEU A 8 1.73 -9.77 12.32
CA LEU A 8 1.88 -8.46 11.67
C LEU A 8 1.36 -7.32 12.55
N GLU A 9 0.24 -7.55 13.24
CA GLU A 9 -0.31 -6.59 14.19
C GLU A 9 0.63 -6.40 15.39
N GLU A 10 1.17 -7.50 15.92
CA GLU A 10 2.19 -7.50 16.98
C GLU A 10 3.47 -6.75 16.55
N ALA A 11 3.82 -6.78 15.26
CA ALA A 11 4.93 -6.03 14.67
C ALA A 11 4.58 -4.55 14.35
N GLY A 12 3.36 -4.10 14.64
CA GLY A 12 2.92 -2.71 14.48
C GLY A 12 2.33 -2.38 13.10
N PHE A 13 2.08 -3.38 12.25
CA PHE A 13 1.36 -3.16 10.99
C PHE A 13 -0.13 -2.94 11.26
N LYS A 14 -0.75 -2.07 10.45
CA LYS A 14 -2.18 -1.75 10.54
C LYS A 14 -2.90 -2.18 9.27
N THR A 15 -4.11 -2.72 9.42
CA THR A 15 -4.99 -3.04 8.28
C THR A 15 -5.27 -1.79 7.44
N GLY A 16 -5.35 -1.96 6.12
CA GLY A 16 -5.61 -0.87 5.17
C GLY A 16 -4.39 -0.01 4.85
N ARG A 17 -3.24 -0.24 5.49
CA ARG A 17 -1.98 0.44 5.18
C ARG A 17 -1.25 -0.27 4.04
N GLY A 18 -0.71 0.50 3.11
CA GLY A 18 0.20 -0.02 2.10
C GLY A 18 1.49 -0.59 2.72
N VAL A 19 2.06 -1.59 2.07
CA VAL A 19 3.37 -2.15 2.45
C VAL A 19 4.25 -2.26 1.22
N THR A 20 5.50 -1.91 1.38
CA THR A 20 6.54 -2.15 0.39
C THR A 20 7.23 -3.48 0.69
N VAL A 21 7.26 -4.36 -0.30
CA VAL A 21 7.89 -5.68 -0.22
C VAL A 21 9.22 -5.66 -0.95
N LYS A 22 10.31 -6.02 -0.27
CA LYS A 22 11.61 -6.27 -0.90
C LYS A 22 11.92 -7.76 -0.85
N ILE A 23 12.28 -8.32 -2.00
CA ILE A 23 12.67 -9.73 -2.15
C ILE A 23 14.19 -9.78 -2.33
N SER A 24 14.85 -10.52 -1.47
CA SER A 24 16.26 -10.89 -1.59
C SER A 24 16.37 -12.41 -1.69
N GLN A 25 17.56 -12.93 -2.02
CA GLN A 25 17.78 -14.35 -2.34
C GLN A 25 17.17 -15.34 -1.34
N GLU A 26 17.16 -15.02 -0.04
CA GLU A 26 16.63 -15.89 1.01
C GLU A 26 15.70 -15.15 1.99
N CYS A 27 15.32 -13.89 1.73
CA CYS A 27 14.49 -13.13 2.65
C CYS A 27 13.46 -12.22 1.97
N ILE A 28 12.34 -12.03 2.67
CA ILE A 28 11.30 -11.06 2.33
C ILE A 28 11.30 -10.01 3.43
N VAL A 29 11.42 -8.74 3.05
CA VAL A 29 11.33 -7.61 3.97
C VAL A 29 10.01 -6.88 3.70
N LEU A 30 9.17 -6.78 4.72
CA LEU A 30 7.95 -5.98 4.72
C LEU A 30 8.23 -4.65 5.41
N MET A 31 7.94 -3.54 4.74
CA MET A 31 8.02 -2.21 5.31
C MET A 31 6.65 -1.57 5.19
N ALA A 32 6.09 -1.10 6.31
CA ALA A 32 4.87 -0.30 6.27
C ALA A 32 5.17 1.04 5.59
N ASP A 33 4.32 1.44 4.64
CA ASP A 33 4.48 2.71 3.97
C ASP A 33 4.37 3.87 4.97
N SER A 34 5.18 4.90 4.81
CA SER A 34 5.15 6.10 5.65
C SER A 34 3.79 6.82 5.55
N ASN A 35 3.51 7.72 6.50
CA ASN A 35 2.28 8.52 6.45
C ASN A 35 2.22 9.38 5.17
N GLU A 36 3.38 9.90 4.72
CA GLU A 36 3.47 10.71 3.51
C GLU A 36 3.24 9.87 2.25
N GLU A 37 3.82 8.66 2.14
CA GLU A 37 3.57 7.74 1.03
C GLU A 37 2.09 7.34 0.93
N GLN A 38 1.46 7.03 2.07
CA GLN A 38 0.03 6.71 2.12
C GLN A 38 -0.82 7.90 1.62
N LYS A 39 -0.53 9.12 2.10
CA LYS A 39 -1.24 10.34 1.70
C LYS A 39 -1.06 10.64 0.21
N LEU A 40 0.15 10.47 -0.32
CA LEU A 40 0.44 10.66 -1.74
C LEU A 40 -0.32 9.64 -2.60
N ARG A 41 -0.37 8.38 -2.18
CA ARG A 41 -1.11 7.33 -2.89
C ARG A 41 -2.61 7.61 -2.95
N GLU A 42 -3.18 8.10 -1.85
CA GLU A 42 -4.59 8.53 -1.81
C GLU A 42 -4.86 9.73 -2.73
N GLN A 43 -3.93 10.70 -2.78
CA GLN A 43 -4.05 11.83 -3.71
C GLN A 43 -3.94 11.39 -5.17
N LEU A 44 -3.01 10.49 -5.48
CA LEU A 44 -2.83 9.95 -6.83
C LEU A 44 -4.10 9.21 -7.29
N TYR A 45 -4.66 8.36 -6.43
CA TYR A 45 -5.91 7.66 -6.73
C TYR A 45 -7.06 8.62 -7.05
N LYS A 46 -7.20 9.70 -6.27
CA LYS A 46 -8.21 10.74 -6.56
C LYS A 46 -7.96 11.43 -7.91
N ALA A 47 -6.70 11.74 -8.23
CA ALA A 47 -6.35 12.35 -9.50
C ALA A 47 -6.66 11.42 -10.69
N GLU A 48 -6.34 10.12 -10.57
CA GLU A 48 -6.66 9.11 -11.59
C GLU A 48 -8.17 9.00 -11.83
N LEU A 49 -8.98 9.03 -10.78
CA LEU A 49 -10.45 9.02 -10.91
C LEU A 49 -10.98 10.24 -11.66
N VAL A 50 -10.44 11.43 -11.39
CA VAL A 50 -10.81 12.66 -12.11
C VAL A 50 -10.45 12.54 -13.59
N VAL A 51 -9.24 12.10 -13.90
CA VAL A 51 -8.77 11.91 -15.29
C VAL A 51 -9.63 10.89 -16.03
N LYS A 52 -9.99 9.78 -15.35
CA LYS A 52 -10.91 8.78 -15.91
C LYS A 52 -12.28 9.38 -16.23
N GLY A 53 -12.85 10.13 -15.29
CA GLY A 53 -14.14 10.80 -15.50
C GLY A 53 -14.12 11.79 -16.66
N MET A 54 -13.01 12.52 -16.85
CA MET A 54 -12.85 13.40 -18.02
C MET A 54 -12.80 12.62 -19.33
N ARG A 55 -12.09 11.49 -19.37
CA ARG A 55 -12.02 10.62 -20.55
C ARG A 55 -13.41 10.08 -20.93
N ASP A 56 -14.20 9.67 -19.94
CA ASP A 56 -15.55 9.12 -20.15
C ASP A 56 -16.56 10.17 -20.68
N VAL A 57 -16.27 11.48 -20.57
CA VAL A 57 -17.09 12.56 -21.16
C VAL A 57 -16.70 12.85 -22.62
N ILE A 58 -15.44 12.57 -23.00
CA ILE A 58 -14.90 12.94 -24.32
C ILE A 58 -15.09 11.82 -25.36
N VAL A 59 -15.14 10.55 -24.93
CA VAL A 59 -15.23 9.36 -25.80
C VAL A 59 -16.66 8.89 -26.00
#